data_AF-A0A1S2IXQ3-F1
#
_entry.id   AF-A0A1S2IXQ3-F1
#
_cell.length_a   1.000
_cell.length_b   1.000
_cell.length_c   1.000
_cell.angle_alpha   90.00
_cell.angle_beta   90.00
_cell.angle_gamma   90.00
#
_symmetry.space_group_name_H-M   'P 1'
#
loop_
_entity.id
_entity.type
_entity.pdbx_description
1 polymer ?
#
loop_
_entity_poly.entity_id
_entity_poly.type
_entity_poly.pdbx_seq_one_letter_code
_entity_poly.pdbx_strand_id
1 'polypeptide(L)'
;MLELAQRQANDIQALEEVLAADGMTVKGSAGQVRLHPAVAELRLQRLSLTRMLAQIPLPDETGQPMKNPTKQRAARRRWDRVQARREGN
;
A
#
# COMPACT_ATOMS: atom_id res chain seq x y z
N MET A 1 8.80 -7.49 -10.19
CA MET A 1 7.99 -6.61 -9.32
C MET A 1 6.76 -6.06 -10.04
N LEU A 2 6.90 -5.40 -11.19
CA LEU A 2 5.75 -4.91 -11.99
C LEU A 2 4.76 -6.03 -12.36
N GLU A 3 5.25 -7.15 -12.88
CA GLU A 3 4.40 -8.31 -13.18
C GLU A 3 3.66 -8.86 -11.95
N LEU A 4 4.30 -8.84 -10.79
CA LEU A 4 3.68 -9.30 -9.55
C LEU A 4 2.57 -8.33 -9.11
N ALA A 5 2.80 -7.02 -9.21
CA ALA A 5 1.79 -6.00 -8.94
C ALA A 5 0.61 -6.09 -9.92
N GLN A 6 0.86 -6.41 -11.20
CA GLN A 6 -0.19 -6.64 -12.18
C GLN A 6 -1.05 -7.86 -11.81
N ARG A 7 -0.42 -9.00 -11.47
CA ARG A 7 -1.18 -10.19 -11.04
C ARG A 7 -2.03 -9.87 -9.80
N GLN A 8 -1.46 -9.16 -8.82
CA GLN A 8 -2.19 -8.72 -7.64
C GLN A 8 -3.39 -7.81 -7.98
N ALA A 9 -3.26 -6.93 -8.98
CA ALA A 9 -4.36 -6.10 -9.44
C ALA A 9 -5.47 -6.93 -10.11
N ASN A 10 -5.12 -7.97 -10.87
CA ASN A 10 -6.09 -8.89 -11.45
C ASN A 10 -6.83 -9.69 -10.36
N ASP A 11 -6.13 -10.15 -9.32
CA ASP A 11 -6.75 -10.87 -8.20
C ASP A 11 -7.73 -9.98 -7.43
N ILE A 12 -7.38 -8.69 -7.23
CA ILE A 12 -8.28 -7.68 -6.67
C ILE A 12 -9.54 -7.54 -7.51
N GLN A 13 -9.40 -7.44 -8.84
CA GLN A 13 -10.53 -7.33 -9.75
C GLN A 13 -11.45 -8.55 -9.64
N ALA A 14 -10.89 -9.76 -9.62
CA ALA A 14 -11.68 -10.98 -9.48
C ALA A 14 -12.48 -11.01 -8.16
N LEU A 15 -11.90 -10.53 -7.05
CA LEU A 15 -12.61 -10.42 -5.77
C LEU A 15 -13.70 -9.35 -5.78
N GLU A 16 -13.48 -8.25 -6.49
CA GLU A 16 -14.49 -7.20 -6.69
C GLU A 16 -15.68 -7.74 -7.49
N GLU A 17 -15.43 -8.52 -8.54
CA GLU A 17 -16.46 -9.18 -9.33
C GLU A 17 -17.27 -10.20 -8.52
N VAL A 18 -16.60 -11.00 -7.68
CA VAL A 18 -17.27 -11.91 -6.73
C VAL A 18 -18.19 -11.14 -5.78
N LEU A 19 -17.69 -10.06 -5.16
CA LEU A 19 -18.51 -9.26 -4.25
C LEU A 19 -19.65 -8.50 -4.94
N ALA A 20 -19.48 -8.14 -6.21
CA ALA A 20 -20.53 -7.53 -7.01
C ALA A 20 -21.66 -8.54 -7.30
N ALA A 21 -21.32 -9.81 -7.52
CA ALA A 21 -22.29 -10.89 -7.75
C ALA A 21 -22.97 -11.39 -6.47
N ASP A 22 -22.19 -11.66 -5.42
CA ASP A 22 -22.66 -12.33 -4.19
C ASP A 22 -23.11 -11.33 -3.11
N GLY A 23 -22.72 -10.07 -3.23
CA GLY A 23 -22.94 -9.04 -2.24
C GLY A 23 -21.94 -9.09 -1.07
N MET A 24 -22.11 -8.16 -0.13
CA MET A 24 -21.16 -7.96 0.97
C MET A 24 -21.29 -8.97 2.12
N THR A 25 -22.35 -9.77 2.13
CA THR A 25 -22.68 -10.68 3.23
C THR A 25 -23.17 -12.03 2.73
N VAL A 26 -22.82 -13.09 3.45
CA VAL A 26 -23.25 -14.47 3.18
C VAL A 26 -23.96 -15.06 4.40
N LYS A 27 -24.80 -16.08 4.18
CA LYS A 27 -25.32 -16.90 5.27
C LYS A 27 -24.26 -17.87 5.75
N GLY A 28 -24.00 -17.86 7.04
CA GLY A 28 -23.21 -18.89 7.72
C GLY A 28 -23.98 -20.20 7.85
N SER A 29 -23.27 -21.24 8.30
CA SER A 29 -23.81 -22.60 8.43
C SER A 29 -24.99 -22.74 9.40
N ALA A 30 -25.16 -21.81 10.34
CA ALA A 30 -26.30 -21.76 11.26
C ALA A 30 -27.35 -20.70 10.84
N GLY A 31 -27.30 -20.22 9.59
CA GLY A 31 -28.23 -19.23 9.03
C GLY A 31 -27.93 -17.78 9.42
N GLN A 32 -26.90 -17.52 10.22
CA GLN A 32 -26.48 -16.17 10.63
C GLN A 32 -25.88 -15.39 9.46
N VAL A 33 -26.19 -14.11 9.34
CA VAL A 33 -25.55 -13.23 8.34
C VAL A 33 -24.13 -12.91 8.78
N ARG A 34 -23.15 -13.13 7.90
CA ARG A 34 -21.73 -12.83 8.11
C ARG A 34 -21.18 -12.04 6.94
N LEU A 35 -20.11 -11.31 7.17
CA LEU A 35 -19.37 -10.64 6.09
C LEU A 35 -18.87 -11.69 5.09
N HIS A 36 -18.97 -11.39 3.80
CA HIS A 36 -18.44 -12.26 2.76
C HIS A 36 -16.90 -12.40 2.92
N PRO A 37 -16.31 -13.60 2.89
CA PRO A 37 -14.87 -13.80 3.10
C PRO A 37 -13.99 -12.94 2.17
N ALA A 38 -14.42 -12.78 0.92
CA ALA A 38 -13.76 -11.91 -0.07
C ALA A 38 -13.58 -10.45 0.39
N VAL A 39 -14.39 -9.93 1.33
CA VAL A 39 -14.22 -8.55 1.82
C VAL A 39 -12.92 -8.39 2.59
N ALA A 40 -12.58 -9.34 3.47
CA ALA A 40 -11.36 -9.28 4.25
C ALA A 40 -10.14 -9.49 3.34
N GLU A 41 -10.23 -10.43 2.40
CA GLU A 41 -9.18 -10.70 1.43
C GLU A 41 -8.92 -9.48 0.53
N LEU A 42 -9.96 -8.87 -0.04
CA LEU A 42 -9.85 -7.67 -0.88
C LEU A 42 -9.14 -6.52 -0.16
N ARG A 43 -9.42 -6.32 1.13
CA ARG A 43 -8.73 -5.30 1.95
C ARG A 43 -7.23 -5.60 2.08
N LEU A 44 -6.87 -6.86 2.35
CA LEU A 44 -5.47 -7.28 2.47
C LEU A 44 -4.73 -7.14 1.13
N GLN A 45 -5.37 -7.55 0.04
CA GLN A 45 -4.77 -7.47 -1.29
C GLN A 45 -4.53 -6.02 -1.74
N ARG A 46 -5.49 -5.12 -1.51
CA ARG A 46 -5.33 -3.68 -1.80
C ARG A 46 -4.16 -3.08 -1.03
N LEU A 47 -4.02 -3.39 0.26
CA LEU A 47 -2.87 -2.96 1.06
C LEU A 47 -1.54 -3.52 0.53
N SER A 48 -1.53 -4.80 0.12
CA SER A 48 -0.36 -5.44 -0.48
C SER A 48 0.05 -4.77 -1.79
N LEU A 49 -0.91 -4.50 -2.68
CA LEU A 49 -0.67 -3.79 -3.94
C LEU A 49 -0.09 -2.39 -3.70
N THR A 50 -0.66 -1.62 -2.77
CA THR A 50 -0.12 -0.30 -2.41
C THR A 50 1.36 -0.40 -1.98
N ARG A 51 1.72 -1.41 -1.18
CA ARG A 51 3.10 -1.63 -0.74
C ARG A 51 4.03 -2.07 -1.89
N MET A 52 3.54 -2.87 -2.83
CA MET A 52 4.32 -3.27 -4.01
C MET A 52 4.59 -2.07 -4.91
N LEU A 53 3.56 -1.27 -5.20
CA LEU A 53 3.68 -0.08 -6.04
C LEU A 53 4.62 0.97 -5.42
N ALA A 54 4.56 1.16 -4.11
CA ALA A 54 5.46 2.07 -3.40
C ALA A 54 6.95 1.67 -3.45
N GLN A 55 7.25 0.40 -3.76
CA GLN A 55 8.62 -0.10 -3.93
C GLN A 55 9.15 0.04 -5.36
N ILE A 56 8.30 0.37 -6.32
CA ILE A 56 8.73 0.58 -7.71
C ILE A 56 9.43 1.95 -7.78
N PRO A 57 10.73 2.00 -8.11
CA PRO A 57 11.43 3.27 -8.26
C PRO A 57 10.93 3.95 -9.53
N LEU A 58 10.20 5.04 -9.37
CA LEU A 58 9.81 5.91 -10.48
C LEU A 58 10.88 6.99 -10.67
N PRO A 59 11.23 7.34 -11.92
CA PRO A 59 12.03 8.52 -12.19
C PRO A 59 11.26 9.78 -11.79
N ASP A 60 11.97 10.82 -11.35
CA ASP A 60 11.45 12.16 -11.23
C ASP A 60 11.31 12.84 -12.61
N GLU A 61 10.81 14.08 -12.63
CA GLU A 61 10.60 14.85 -13.87
C GLU A 61 11.89 15.08 -14.68
N THR A 62 13.05 14.85 -14.08
CA THR A 62 14.37 14.98 -14.71
C THR A 62 14.98 13.63 -15.11
N GLY A 63 14.23 12.53 -14.96
CA GLY A 63 14.69 11.19 -15.27
C GLY A 63 15.59 10.58 -14.18
N GLN A 64 15.77 11.25 -13.05
CA GLN A 64 16.61 10.77 -11.96
C GLN A 64 15.81 9.89 -11.00
N PRO A 65 16.41 8.88 -10.34
CA PRO A 65 15.71 8.06 -9.37
C PRO A 65 15.13 8.92 -8.24
N MET A 66 13.81 8.84 -8.03
CA MET A 66 13.16 9.65 -7.00
C MET A 66 13.67 9.24 -5.61
N LYS A 67 14.27 10.20 -4.89
CA LYS A 67 14.86 9.97 -3.56
C LYS A 67 13.77 9.76 -2.51
N ASN A 68 13.85 8.68 -1.75
CA ASN A 68 12.87 8.34 -0.70
C ASN A 68 12.69 9.51 0.32
N PRO A 69 11.50 10.12 0.42
CA PRO A 69 11.27 11.32 1.23
C PRO A 69 11.42 11.07 2.74
N THR A 70 11.12 9.87 3.22
CA THR A 70 11.32 9.48 4.63
C THR A 70 12.81 9.46 4.98
N LYS A 71 13.64 8.89 4.10
CA LYS A 71 15.10 8.91 4.27
C LYS A 71 15.66 10.32 4.22
N GLN A 72 15.13 11.19 3.34
CA GLN A 72 15.52 12.59 3.29
C GLN A 72 15.18 13.34 4.58
N ARG A 73 13.96 13.17 5.11
CA ARG A 73 13.53 13.80 6.37
C ARG A 73 14.40 13.36 7.55
N ALA A 74 14.73 12.06 7.63
CA ALA A 74 15.61 11.53 8.67
C ALA A 74 17.03 12.12 8.58
N ALA A 75 17.59 12.22 7.36
CA ALA A 75 18.89 12.84 7.14
C ALA A 75 18.90 14.32 7.54
N ARG A 76 17.86 15.09 7.14
CA ARG A 76 17.72 16.51 7.52
C ARG A 76 17.66 16.70 9.03
N ARG A 77 16.80 15.95 9.73
CA ARG A 77 16.70 16.00 11.21
C ARG A 77 18.03 15.76 11.92
N ARG A 78 18.91 14.90 11.38
CA ARG A 78 20.25 14.67 11.94
C ARG A 78 21.11 15.93 11.83
N TRP A 79 21.09 16.61 10.68
CA TRP A 79 21.86 17.83 10.44
C TRP A 79 21.30 19.02 11.21
N ASP A 80 19.97 19.17 11.26
CA ASP A 80 19.29 20.23 12.02
C ASP A 80 19.68 20.17 13.51
N ARG A 81 19.78 18.96 14.07
CA ARG A 81 20.24 18.74 15.45
C ARG A 81 21.72 19.15 15.65
N VAL A 82 22.57 18.91 14.66
CA VAL A 82 24.00 19.31 14.72
C VAL A 82 24.14 20.82 14.66
N GLN A 83 23.35 21.50 13.81
CA GLN A 83 23.39 22.97 13.69
C GLN A 83 22.83 23.65 14.95
N ALA A 84 21.69 23.20 15.46
CA ALA A 84 21.12 23.74 16.71
C ALA A 84 22.08 23.63 17.91
N ARG A 85 22.95 22.60 17.93
CA ARG A 85 23.96 22.42 18.97
C ARG A 85 25.18 23.35 18.81
N ARG A 86 25.41 23.88 17.60
CA ARG A 86 26.49 24.85 17.32
C ARG A 86 26.06 26.29 17.58
N GLU A 87 24.79 26.61 17.39
CA GLU A 87 24.24 27.97 17.59
C GLU A 87 23.89 28.28 19.05
N GLY A 88 23.71 27.26 19.89
CA GLY A 88 23.40 27.40 21.32
C GLY A 88 24.61 27.45 22.26
N ASN A 89 25.82 27.63 21.74
CA ASN A 89 27.08 27.69 22.48
C ASN A 89 27.94 28.84 21.95
#